data_AF-A0A967NWH5-F1
#
_entry.id   AF-A0A967NWH5-F1
#
_cell.length_a   1.000
_cell.length_b   1.000
_cell.length_c   1.000
_cell.angle_alpha   90.00
_cell.angle_beta   90.00
_cell.angle_gamma   90.00
#
_symmetry.space_group_name_H-M   'P 1'
#
loop_
_entity.id
_entity.type
_entity.pdbx_description
1 polymer ?
#
loop_
_entity_poly.entity_id
_entity_poly.type
_entity_poly.pdbx_seq_one_letter_code
_entity_poly.pdbx_strand_id
1 'polypeptide(L)'
;MSERETKREQFSEEKKSGNKLMVPVIVVIFAVIAAGGWFLFGAQSVGGPEFVSAGQDGKIRFAAADFSDGKAKFYRFKGQSGPISFFVVKSSDGAIRS
;
A
#
# COMPACT_ATOMS: atom_id res chain seq x y z
N MET A 1 -45.70 -38.45 -12.88
CA MET A 1 -44.77 -38.39 -11.72
C MET A 1 -45.38 -37.46 -10.70
N SER A 2 -45.42 -37.86 -9.43
CA SER A 2 -46.18 -37.11 -8.41
C SER A 2 -45.27 -36.08 -7.74
N GLU A 3 -45.80 -34.89 -7.42
CA GLU A 3 -45.10 -33.81 -6.71
C GLU A 3 -44.41 -34.26 -5.40
N ARG A 4 -44.87 -35.38 -4.83
CA ARG A 4 -44.30 -35.97 -3.61
C ARG A 4 -42.92 -36.60 -3.85
N GLU A 5 -42.65 -37.04 -5.07
CA GLU A 5 -41.35 -37.62 -5.46
C GLU A 5 -40.30 -36.51 -5.59
N THR A 6 -40.66 -35.40 -6.25
CA THR A 6 -39.79 -34.22 -6.43
C THR A 6 -39.40 -33.57 -5.09
N LYS A 7 -40.33 -33.57 -4.13
CA LYS A 7 -40.07 -33.02 -2.79
C LYS A 7 -39.12 -33.91 -1.97
N ARG A 8 -39.20 -35.23 -2.13
CA ARG A 8 -38.28 -36.18 -1.48
C ARG A 8 -36.86 -36.07 -2.04
N GLU A 9 -36.72 -35.83 -3.34
CA GLU A 9 -35.42 -35.59 -3.97
C GLU A 9 -34.75 -34.32 -3.44
N GLN A 10 -35.51 -33.23 -3.25
CA GLN A 10 -34.99 -31.98 -2.64
C GLN A 10 -34.52 -32.13 -1.19
N PHE A 11 -35.12 -33.04 -0.41
CA PHE A 11 -34.70 -33.30 0.98
C PHE A 11 -33.61 -34.37 1.10
N SER A 12 -33.39 -35.14 0.02
CA SER A 12 -32.41 -36.22 -0.04
C SER A 12 -31.13 -35.82 -0.79
N GLU A 13 -31.08 -34.63 -1.40
CA GLU A 13 -29.82 -34.00 -1.79
C GLU A 13 -29.04 -33.66 -0.51
N GLU A 14 -28.11 -34.54 -0.15
CA GLU A 14 -27.05 -34.21 0.79
C GLU A 14 -26.41 -32.90 0.33
N LYS A 15 -26.50 -31.88 1.20
CA LYS A 15 -25.95 -30.55 1.01
C LYS A 15 -24.47 -30.69 0.64
N LYS A 16 -24.19 -30.65 -0.67
CA LYS A 16 -22.87 -30.92 -1.25
C LYS A 16 -21.84 -30.05 -0.54
N SER A 17 -21.07 -30.67 0.36
CA SER A 17 -20.18 -29.97 1.26
C SER A 17 -19.19 -29.17 0.40
N GLY A 18 -19.22 -27.84 0.53
CA GLY A 18 -18.43 -26.93 -0.29
C GLY A 18 -16.99 -27.40 -0.40
N ASN A 19 -16.45 -27.41 -1.63
CA ASN A 19 -15.12 -27.88 -1.97
C ASN A 19 -14.09 -27.41 -0.93
N LYS A 20 -13.63 -28.33 -0.06
CA LYS A 20 -12.58 -28.07 0.95
C LYS A 20 -11.25 -27.59 0.31
N LEU A 21 -11.12 -27.75 -1.00
CA LEU A 21 -10.04 -27.24 -1.85
C LEU A 21 -10.13 -25.75 -2.20
N MET A 22 -11.29 -25.11 -2.04
CA MET A 22 -11.45 -23.70 -2.41
C MET A 22 -10.77 -22.77 -1.40
N VAL A 23 -10.79 -23.13 -0.11
CA VAL A 23 -10.13 -22.39 0.96
C VAL A 23 -8.61 -22.27 0.75
N PRO A 24 -7.84 -23.36 0.52
CA PRO A 24 -6.41 -23.23 0.29
C PRO A 24 -6.08 -22.47 -0.99
N VAL A 25 -6.89 -22.59 -2.05
CA VAL A 25 -6.69 -21.83 -3.29
C VAL A 25 -6.85 -20.32 -3.05
N ILE A 26 -7.87 -19.92 -2.32
CA ILE A 26 -8.08 -18.50 -1.95
C ILE A 26 -6.90 -17.98 -1.13
N VAL A 27 -6.43 -18.76 -0.15
CA VAL A 27 -5.27 -18.38 0.68
C VAL A 27 -4.01 -18.20 -0.17
N VAL A 28 -3.75 -19.11 -1.11
CA VAL A 28 -2.60 -19.00 -2.03
C VAL A 28 -2.72 -17.76 -2.92
N ILE A 29 -3.90 -17.47 -3.45
CA ILE A 29 -4.14 -16.26 -4.26
C ILE A 29 -3.86 -14.99 -3.44
N PHE A 30 -4.39 -14.91 -2.21
CA PHE A 30 -4.13 -13.77 -1.32
C PHE A 30 -2.65 -13.64 -0.96
N ALA A 31 -1.94 -14.76 -0.74
CA ALA A 31 -0.51 -14.74 -0.47
C ALA A 31 0.30 -14.22 -1.67
N VAL A 32 -0.06 -14.63 -2.90
CA VAL A 32 0.57 -14.12 -4.12
C VAL A 32 0.29 -12.64 -4.33
N ILE A 33 -0.94 -12.18 -4.09
CA ILE A 33 -1.29 -10.76 -4.18
C ILE A 33 -0.53 -9.94 -3.13
N ALA A 34 -0.46 -10.41 -1.88
CA ALA A 34 0.27 -9.73 -0.82
C ALA A 34 1.77 -9.66 -1.11
N ALA A 35 2.38 -10.76 -1.56
CA ALA A 35 3.79 -10.79 -1.96
C ALA A 35 4.06 -9.92 -3.19
N GLY A 36 3.18 -9.96 -4.20
CA GLY A 36 3.28 -9.13 -5.39
C GLY A 36 3.13 -7.64 -5.08
N GLY A 37 2.16 -7.27 -4.24
CA GLY A 37 2.01 -5.91 -3.74
C GLY A 37 3.26 -5.45 -2.98
N TRP A 38 3.81 -6.30 -2.11
CA TRP A 38 5.01 -5.96 -1.37
C TRP A 38 6.25 -5.81 -2.25
N PHE A 39 6.38 -6.64 -3.29
CA PHE A 39 7.47 -6.58 -4.25
C PHE A 39 7.39 -5.34 -5.16
N LEU A 40 6.17 -4.97 -5.61
CA LEU A 40 5.97 -3.84 -6.52
C LEU A 40 6.02 -2.48 -5.84
N PHE A 41 5.48 -2.37 -4.62
CA PHE A 41 5.41 -1.10 -3.90
C PHE A 41 6.53 -0.92 -2.86
N GLY A 42 7.27 -1.99 -2.55
CA GLY A 42 8.32 -1.98 -1.54
C GLY A 42 7.85 -1.51 -0.17
N ALA A 43 8.79 -1.38 0.77
CA ALA A 43 8.55 -0.73 2.06
C ALA A 43 8.40 0.78 1.93
N GLN A 44 7.38 1.23 1.21
CA GLN A 44 6.94 2.62 1.33
C GLN A 44 6.40 2.81 2.74
N SER A 45 7.10 3.63 3.51
CA SER A 45 6.69 4.03 4.85
C SER A 45 5.32 4.70 4.78
N VAL A 46 4.28 3.99 5.18
CA VAL A 46 2.97 4.58 5.45
C VAL A 46 3.05 5.34 6.77
N GLY A 47 3.62 6.56 6.74
CA GLY A 47 3.63 7.48 7.88
C GLY A 47 5.00 7.89 8.45
N GLY A 48 6.06 7.94 7.65
CA GLY A 48 7.39 8.39 8.07
C GLY A 48 8.03 9.37 7.09
N PRO A 49 9.14 10.03 7.47
CA PRO A 49 9.85 10.95 6.59
C PRO A 49 10.45 10.21 5.39
N GLU A 50 10.31 10.81 4.21
CA GLU A 50 10.89 10.31 2.97
C GLU A 50 12.41 10.40 3.02
N PHE A 51 13.11 9.31 2.68
CA PHE A 51 14.58 9.33 2.65
C PHE A 51 15.08 9.99 1.39
N VAL A 52 15.98 10.96 1.55
CA VAL A 52 16.55 11.74 0.44
C VAL A 52 18.06 11.65 0.44
N SER A 53 18.63 11.76 -0.76
CA SER A 53 20.07 11.77 -1.00
C SER A 53 20.47 13.07 -1.68
N ALA A 54 21.64 13.59 -1.30
CA ALA A 54 22.22 14.74 -1.97
C ALA A 54 22.84 14.31 -3.30
N GLY A 55 22.79 15.20 -4.30
CA GLY A 55 23.55 15.04 -5.53
C GLY A 55 25.06 15.10 -5.28
N GLN A 56 25.85 14.92 -6.35
CA GLN A 56 27.32 15.05 -6.28
C GLN A 56 27.78 16.43 -5.80
N ASP A 57 26.94 17.45 -5.99
CA ASP A 57 27.15 18.83 -5.54
C ASP A 57 26.70 19.07 -4.08
N GLY A 58 26.32 18.02 -3.35
CA GLY A 58 25.85 18.11 -1.97
C GLY A 58 24.46 18.72 -1.82
N LYS A 59 23.72 18.94 -2.92
CA LYS A 59 22.40 19.58 -2.89
C LYS A 59 21.28 18.57 -3.07
N ILE A 60 20.20 18.78 -2.33
CA ILE A 60 18.91 18.10 -2.52
C ILE A 60 18.01 19.06 -3.29
N ARG A 61 17.45 18.60 -4.41
CA ARG A 61 16.56 19.40 -5.27
C ARG A 61 15.16 18.80 -5.23
N PHE A 62 14.16 19.65 -5.05
CA PHE A 62 12.75 19.29 -5.10
C PHE A 62 12.05 20.12 -6.17
N ALA A 63 11.03 19.57 -6.84
CA ALA A 63 10.22 20.36 -7.74
C ALA A 63 9.24 21.20 -6.91
N ALA A 64 9.11 22.49 -7.22
CA ALA A 64 8.16 23.36 -6.50
C ALA A 64 6.70 22.86 -6.60
N ALA A 65 6.37 22.15 -7.69
CA ALA A 65 5.07 21.53 -7.89
C ALA A 65 4.74 20.46 -6.84
N ASP A 66 5.76 19.84 -6.22
CA ASP A 66 5.57 18.80 -5.21
C ASP A 66 4.91 19.35 -3.94
N PHE A 67 4.92 20.66 -3.70
CA PHE A 67 4.39 21.29 -2.49
C PHE A 67 3.10 22.09 -2.76
N SER A 68 2.43 21.85 -3.89
CA SER A 68 1.23 22.60 -4.27
C SER A 68 0.01 22.33 -3.38
N ASP A 69 0.03 21.25 -2.60
CA ASP A 69 -1.05 20.85 -1.70
C ASP A 69 -1.07 21.62 -0.37
N GLY A 70 -0.07 22.47 -0.12
CA GLY A 70 0.08 23.25 1.11
C GLY A 70 0.40 22.41 2.35
N LYS A 71 0.71 21.12 2.18
CA LYS A 71 1.06 20.22 3.29
C LYS A 71 2.56 20.20 3.49
N ALA A 72 2.98 20.07 4.74
CA ALA A 72 4.38 19.84 5.05
C ALA A 72 4.77 18.41 4.67
N LYS A 73 5.79 18.28 3.84
CA LYS A 73 6.43 17.01 3.52
C LYS A 73 7.67 16.83 4.37
N PHE A 74 7.82 15.67 4.99
CA PHE A 74 8.92 15.38 5.91
C PHE A 74 9.97 14.53 5.20
N TYR A 75 11.23 14.88 5.40
CA TYR A 75 12.37 14.26 4.77
C TYR A 75 13.43 13.85 5.78
N ARG A 76 14.23 12.85 5.41
CA ARG A 76 15.38 12.40 6.18
C ARG A 76 16.59 12.19 5.28
N PHE A 77 17.63 12.98 5.50
CA PHE A 77 18.91 12.84 4.84
C PHE A 77 19.87 12.05 5.72
N LYS A 78 20.50 11.00 5.18
CA LYS A 78 21.55 10.25 5.89
C LYS A 78 22.92 10.81 5.50
N GLY A 79 23.38 11.83 6.23
CA GLY A 79 24.72 12.39 6.07
C GLY A 79 25.79 11.53 6.76
N GLN A 80 27.06 11.78 6.42
CA GLN A 80 28.20 11.10 7.05
C GLN A 80 28.29 11.39 8.56
N SER A 81 27.89 12.59 8.99
CA SER A 81 27.88 13.00 10.40
C SER A 81 26.62 12.57 11.16
N GLY A 82 25.68 11.88 10.50
CA GLY A 82 24.43 11.42 11.09
C GLY A 82 23.18 11.83 10.31
N PRO A 83 22.01 11.32 10.71
CA PRO A 83 20.76 11.61 10.03
C PRO A 83 20.25 13.02 10.34
N ILE A 84 19.86 13.76 9.30
CA ILE A 84 19.22 15.07 9.40
C ILE A 84 17.76 14.89 8.98
N SER A 85 16.84 15.21 9.89
CA SER A 85 15.40 15.24 9.60
C SER A 85 14.96 16.69 9.38
N PHE A 86 14.20 16.95 8.33
CA PHE A 86 13.70 18.29 8.00
C PHE A 86 12.34 18.17 7.32
N PHE A 87 11.65 19.29 7.11
CA PHE A 87 10.41 19.33 6.34
C PHE A 87 10.48 20.43 5.28
N VAL A 88 9.60 20.36 4.30
CA VAL A 88 9.41 21.43 3.31
C VAL A 88 7.92 21.65 3.12
N VAL A 89 7.51 22.92 3.11
CA VAL A 89 6.10 23.32 2.95
C VAL A 89 6.00 24.58 2.11
N LYS A 90 4.93 24.68 1.30
CA LYS A 90 4.52 25.92 0.66
C LYS A 90 3.58 26.67 1.60
N SER A 91 3.99 27.83 2.07
CA SER A 91 3.17 28.70 2.92
C SER A 91 2.04 29.34 2.09
N SER A 92 1.03 29.90 2.77
CA SER A 92 -0.14 30.51 2.13
C SER A 92 0.21 31.75 1.29
N ASP A 93 1.33 32.40 1.58
CA ASP A 93 1.92 33.50 0.80
C ASP A 93 2.61 33.02 -0.50
N GLY A 94 2.67 31.70 -0.73
CA GLY A 94 3.32 31.09 -1.88
C GLY A 94 4.81 30.80 -1.71
N ALA A 95 5.44 31.22 -0.61
CA ALA A 95 6.84 30.97 -0.33
C ALA A 95 7.09 29.52 0.12
N ILE A 96 8.21 28.94 -0.32
CA ILE A 96 8.69 27.63 0.15
C ILE A 96 9.54 27.82 1.41
N ARG A 97 9.26 27.05 2.47
CA ARG A 97 9.94 27.12 3.77
C ARG A 97 10.36 25.72 4.22
N SER A 98 11.42 25.65 5.03
CA SER A 98 12.03 24.42 5.56
C SER A 98 12.54 24.60 6.99
#